data_AF-A0A961W7K9-F1
#
_entry.id   AF-A0A961W7K9-F1
#
_cell.length_a   1.000
_cell.length_b   1.000
_cell.length_c   1.000
_cell.angle_alpha   90.00
_cell.angle_beta   90.00
_cell.angle_gamma   90.00
#
_symmetry.space_group_name_H-M   'P 1'
#
loop_
_entity.id
_entity.type
_entity.pdbx_description
1 polymer ?
#
loop_
_entity_poly.entity_id
_entity_poly.type
_entity_poly.pdbx_seq_one_letter_code
_entity_poly.pdbx_strand_id
1 'polypeptide(L)'
;LILRVALLWFSILAVPVSGAIDFAGLPVEDKMLLAAFTALQAVAACGLWLLASWGPVVFILLTMLETASALGFLGTLRAPLALCIVDAGLVAIYLGLSIAAARQQRRRRI
;
A
#
# COMPACT_ATOMS: atom_id res chain seq x y z
N LEU A 1 -0.86 4.03 6.71
CA LEU A 1 0.05 2.95 6.28
C LEU A 1 0.39 1.97 7.40
N ILE A 2 1.14 2.38 8.45
CA ILE A 2 1.64 1.46 9.49
C ILE A 2 0.51 0.75 10.25
N LEU A 3 -0.52 1.48 10.70
CA LEU A 3 -1.69 0.91 11.38
C LEU A 3 -2.42 -0.12 10.51
N ARG A 4 -2.52 0.15 9.20
CA ARG A 4 -3.17 -0.74 8.23
C ARG A 4 -2.37 -2.03 8.04
N VAL A 5 -1.04 -1.92 7.90
CA VAL A 5 -0.14 -3.07 7.86
C VAL A 5 -0.33 -3.94 9.11
N ALA A 6 -0.41 -3.33 10.29
CA ALA A 6 -0.65 -4.06 11.54
C ALA A 6 -2.00 -4.80 11.53
N LEU A 7 -3.09 -4.17 11.09
CA LEU A 7 -4.41 -4.80 10.99
C LEU A 7 -4.44 -5.99 10.02
N LEU A 8 -3.74 -5.90 8.89
CA LEU A 8 -3.59 -7.00 7.95
C LEU A 8 -2.82 -8.17 8.56
N TRP A 9 -1.74 -7.88 9.31
CA TRP A 9 -0.99 -8.90 10.04
C TRP A 9 -1.83 -9.58 11.14
N PHE A 10 -2.64 -8.82 11.88
CA PHE A 10 -3.57 -9.42 12.85
C PHE A 10 -4.60 -10.34 12.20
N SER A 11 -5.03 -10.01 10.98
CA SER A 11 -5.92 -10.87 10.18
C SER A 11 -5.24 -12.19 9.82
N ILE A 12 -3.98 -12.15 9.36
CA ILE A 12 -3.20 -13.36 9.02
C ILE A 12 -2.91 -14.22 10.25
N LEU A 13 -2.58 -13.59 11.38
CA LEU A 13 -2.29 -14.27 12.64
C LEU A 13 -3.55 -14.78 13.36
N ALA A 14 -4.74 -14.62 12.76
CA ALA A 14 -6.03 -14.98 13.34
C ALA A 14 -6.26 -14.36 14.74
N VAL A 15 -5.71 -13.17 14.98
CA VAL A 15 -5.94 -12.43 16.23
C VAL A 15 -7.30 -11.74 16.11
N PRO A 16 -8.26 -12.01 17.02
CA PRO A 16 -9.60 -11.43 16.93
C PRO A 16 -9.54 -9.94 17.26
N VAL A 17 -9.53 -9.11 16.22
CA VAL A 17 -9.55 -7.64 16.30
C VAL A 17 -10.70 -7.12 15.44
N SER A 18 -11.45 -6.14 15.94
CA SER A 18 -12.51 -5.49 15.17
C SER A 18 -11.94 -4.86 13.89
N GLY A 19 -12.41 -5.33 12.74
CA GLY A 19 -11.93 -4.88 11.42
C GLY A 19 -10.86 -5.77 10.79
N ALA A 20 -10.45 -6.87 11.44
CA ALA A 20 -9.64 -7.91 10.81
C ALA A 20 -10.47 -8.72 9.81
N ILE A 21 -9.83 -9.11 8.71
CA ILE A 21 -10.44 -9.99 7.69
C ILE A 21 -10.38 -11.43 8.22
N ASP A 22 -11.46 -12.20 8.07
CA ASP A 22 -11.44 -13.62 8.39
C ASP A 22 -10.56 -14.40 7.40
N PHE A 23 -9.29 -14.54 7.75
CA PHE A 23 -8.29 -15.23 6.94
C PHE A 23 -8.57 -16.73 6.82
N ALA A 24 -9.23 -17.35 7.81
CA ALA A 24 -9.50 -18.78 7.80
C ALA A 24 -10.53 -19.13 6.74
N GLY A 25 -11.55 -18.28 6.56
CA GLY A 25 -12.64 -18.46 5.59
C GLY A 25 -12.31 -18.13 4.12
N LEU A 26 -11.14 -17.55 3.82
CA LEU A 26 -10.77 -17.18 2.45
C LEU A 26 -10.39 -18.39 1.56
N PRO A 27 -10.56 -18.31 0.23
CA PRO A 27 -9.93 -19.21 -0.73
C PRO A 27 -8.40 -19.20 -0.63
N VAL A 28 -7.73 -20.30 -0.97
CA VAL A 28 -6.25 -20.43 -0.86
C VAL A 28 -5.52 -19.37 -1.70
N GLU A 29 -6.02 -19.09 -2.90
CA GLU A 29 -5.50 -18.06 -3.80
C GLU A 29 -5.55 -16.66 -3.17
N ASP A 30 -6.65 -16.33 -2.50
CA ASP A 30 -6.83 -15.05 -1.81
C ASP A 30 -5.97 -14.94 -0.55
N LYS A 31 -5.75 -16.05 0.17
CA LYS A 31 -4.82 -16.09 1.29
C LYS A 31 -3.39 -15.78 0.85
N MET A 32 -2.96 -16.36 -0.27
CA MET A 32 -1.62 -16.09 -0.84
C MET A 32 -1.48 -14.64 -1.27
N LEU A 33 -2.47 -14.11 -2.00
CA LEU A 33 -2.49 -12.71 -2.42
C LEU A 33 -2.45 -11.76 -1.21
N LEU A 34 -3.31 -11.98 -0.22
CA LEU A 34 -3.38 -11.16 0.98
C LEU A 34 -2.05 -11.19 1.77
N ALA A 35 -1.44 -12.37 1.93
CA ALA A 35 -0.15 -12.50 2.59
C ALA A 35 0.97 -11.76 1.83
N ALA A 36 1.03 -11.92 0.50
CA ALA A 36 2.00 -11.23 -0.34
C ALA A 36 1.85 -9.71 -0.29
N PHE A 37 0.62 -9.20 -0.42
CA PHE A 37 0.32 -7.78 -0.29
C PHE A 37 0.69 -7.22 1.08
N THR A 38 0.37 -7.95 2.15
CA THR A 38 0.66 -7.53 3.52
C THR A 38 2.16 -7.42 3.76
N ALA A 39 2.95 -8.40 3.28
CA ALA A 39 4.41 -8.36 3.34
C ALA A 39 4.98 -7.19 2.54
N LEU A 40 4.50 -6.98 1.31
CA LEU A 40 4.97 -5.88 0.45
C LEU A 40 4.62 -4.50 1.03
N GLN A 41 3.46 -4.34 1.67
CA GLN A 41 3.12 -3.10 2.36
C GLN A 41 4.01 -2.84 3.57
N ALA A 42 4.40 -3.88 4.31
CA ALA A 42 5.39 -3.74 5.38
C ALA A 42 6.74 -3.28 4.83
N VAL A 43 7.19 -3.88 3.72
CA VAL A 43 8.41 -3.46 3.01
C VAL A 43 8.31 -1.99 2.59
N ALA A 44 7.22 -1.59 1.94
CA ALA A 44 6.98 -0.20 1.54
C ALA A 44 6.99 0.77 2.74
N ALA A 45 6.36 0.39 3.84
CA ALA A 45 6.34 1.18 5.07
C ALA A 45 7.74 1.35 5.67
N CYS A 46 8.53 0.28 5.73
CA CYS A 46 9.93 0.34 6.17
C CYS A 46 10.77 1.21 5.24
N GLY A 47 10.61 1.07 3.92
CA GLY A 47 11.33 1.89 2.94
C GLY A 47 11.01 3.38 3.06
N LEU A 48 9.73 3.72 3.25
CA LEU A 48 9.28 5.09 3.50
C LEU A 48 9.83 5.64 4.82
N TRP A 49 9.82 4.82 5.88
CA TRP A 49 10.36 5.19 7.19
C TRP A 49 11.86 5.48 7.14
N LEU A 50 12.61 4.66 6.41
CA LEU A 50 14.05 4.82 6.22
C LEU A 50 14.41 5.91 5.19
N LEU A 51 13.41 6.57 4.60
CA LEU A 51 13.59 7.52 3.49
C LEU A 51 14.38 6.90 2.32
N ALA A 52 14.28 5.59 2.14
CA ALA A 52 14.93 4.87 1.07
C ALA A 52 14.22 5.14 -0.26
N SER A 53 15.00 5.31 -1.33
CA SER A 53 14.48 5.64 -2.67
C SER A 53 13.50 4.60 -3.22
N TRP A 54 13.60 3.34 -2.79
CA TRP A 54 12.72 2.25 -3.23
C TRP A 54 11.38 2.21 -2.49
N GLY A 55 11.28 2.77 -1.27
CA GLY A 55 10.06 2.71 -0.45
C GLY A 55 8.82 3.31 -1.16
N PRO A 56 8.92 4.54 -1.68
CA PRO A 56 7.83 5.17 -2.43
C PRO A 56 7.48 4.43 -3.72
N VAL A 57 8.46 3.84 -4.42
CA VAL A 57 8.21 3.09 -5.66
C VAL A 57 7.36 1.84 -5.37
N VAL A 58 7.72 1.09 -4.34
CA VAL A 58 6.95 -0.09 -3.90
C VAL A 58 5.56 0.33 -3.43
N PHE A 59 5.45 1.44 -2.70
CA PHE A 59 4.16 1.99 -2.27
C PHE A 59 3.24 2.36 -3.44
N ILE A 60 3.76 3.03 -4.47
CA ILE A 60 2.99 3.41 -5.66
C ILE A 60 2.51 2.17 -6.42
N LEU A 61 3.39 1.19 -6.64
CA LEU A 61 3.05 -0.08 -7.29
C LEU A 61 1.92 -0.82 -6.57
N LEU A 62 2.01 -0.91 -5.24
CA LEU A 62 0.97 -1.54 -4.42
C LEU A 62 -0.36 -0.79 -4.49
N THR A 63 -0.30 0.55 -4.45
CA THR A 63 -1.49 1.39 -4.58
C THR A 63 -2.16 1.20 -5.94
N MET A 64 -1.38 1.09 -7.01
CA MET A 64 -1.89 0.79 -8.35
C MET A 64 -2.54 -0.61 -8.42
N LEU A 65 -1.91 -1.60 -7.81
CA LEU A 65 -2.43 -2.96 -7.82
C LEU A 65 -3.73 -3.09 -7.00
N GLU A 66 -3.81 -2.36 -5.88
CA GLU A 66 -5.01 -2.29 -5.04
C GLU A 66 -6.15 -1.47 -5.69
N THR A 67 -5.83 -0.38 -6.39
CA THR A 67 -6.85 0.35 -7.17
C THR A 67 -7.36 -0.51 -8.33
N ALA A 68 -6.50 -1.27 -8.99
CA ALA A 68 -6.92 -2.25 -9.99
C ALA A 68 -7.83 -3.34 -9.38
N SER A 69 -7.53 -3.81 -8.16
CA SER A 69 -8.41 -4.78 -7.47
C SER A 69 -9.75 -4.19 -7.07
N ALA A 70 -9.77 -2.95 -6.58
CA ALA A 70 -11.00 -2.24 -6.21
C ALA A 70 -11.92 -1.96 -7.42
N LEU A 71 -11.36 -1.76 -8.62
CA LEU A 71 -12.10 -1.60 -9.87
C LEU A 71 -12.67 -2.91 -10.43
N GLY A 72 -12.46 -4.04 -9.74
CA GLY A 72 -13.03 -5.34 -10.11
C GLY A 72 -12.19 -6.15 -11.09
N PHE A 73 -11.00 -5.69 -11.47
CA PHE A 73 -10.09 -6.47 -12.33
C PHE A 73 -9.50 -7.69 -11.61
N LEU A 74 -9.41 -7.68 -10.27
CA LEU A 74 -8.84 -8.77 -9.46
C LEU A 74 -9.85 -9.45 -8.52
N GLY A 75 -11.16 -9.21 -8.69
CA GLY A 75 -12.26 -10.03 -8.13
C GLY A 75 -12.42 -10.13 -6.61
N THR A 76 -11.37 -10.42 -5.86
CA THR A 76 -11.42 -10.96 -4.50
C THR A 76 -10.90 -10.01 -3.41
N LEU A 77 -9.94 -9.12 -3.72
CA LEU A 77 -9.55 -8.04 -2.82
C LEU A 77 -10.32 -6.76 -3.12
N ARG A 78 -11.60 -6.72 -2.69
CA ARG A 78 -12.36 -5.47 -2.62
C ARG A 78 -11.84 -4.61 -1.47
N ALA A 79 -10.76 -3.88 -1.74
CA ALA A 79 -10.35 -2.79 -0.88
C ALA A 79 -11.46 -1.73 -0.84
N PRO A 80 -11.76 -1.13 0.34
CA PRO A 80 -12.75 -0.07 0.42
C PRO A 80 -12.30 1.12 -0.43
N LEU A 81 -13.15 1.58 -1.35
CA LEU A 81 -12.89 2.70 -2.27
C LEU A 81 -12.32 3.95 -1.58
N ALA A 82 -12.73 4.20 -0.33
CA ALA A 82 -12.22 5.30 0.48
C ALA A 82 -10.70 5.20 0.72
N LEU A 83 -10.18 3.99 0.96
CA LEU A 83 -8.73 3.76 1.12
C LEU A 83 -7.98 4.03 -0.18
N CYS A 84 -8.52 3.56 -1.31
CA CYS A 84 -7.92 3.78 -2.62
C CYS A 84 -7.78 5.29 -2.93
N ILE A 85 -8.78 6.09 -2.57
CA ILE A 85 -8.73 7.55 -2.74
C ILE A 85 -7.64 8.18 -1.86
N VAL A 86 -7.52 7.75 -0.61
CA VAL A 86 -6.48 8.23 0.31
C VAL A 86 -5.08 7.88 -0.19
N ASP A 87 -4.86 6.64 -0.63
CA ASP A 87 -3.57 6.20 -1.14
C ASP A 87 -3.22 6.91 -2.46
N ALA A 88 -4.19 7.10 -3.36
CA ALA A 88 -3.99 7.91 -4.57
C ALA A 88 -3.61 9.38 -4.24
N GLY A 89 -4.23 9.96 -3.21
CA GLY A 89 -3.85 11.28 -2.70
C GLY A 89 -2.42 11.35 -2.17
N LEU A 90 -2.00 10.33 -1.41
CA LEU A 90 -0.62 10.20 -0.92
C LEU A 90 0.38 10.08 -2.06
N VAL A 91 0.07 9.30 -3.09
CA VAL A 91 0.89 9.19 -4.30
C VAL A 91 1.01 10.54 -5.01
N ALA A 92 -0.10 11.27 -5.16
CA ALA A 92 -0.10 12.59 -5.80
C ALA A 92 0.77 13.60 -5.03
N ILE A 93 0.66 13.62 -3.69
CA ILE A 93 1.49 14.48 -2.82
C ILE A 93 2.97 14.11 -2.96
N TYR A 94 3.30 12.82 -2.92
CA TYR A 94 4.68 12.34 -3.05
C TYR A 94 5.30 12.74 -4.40
N LEU A 95 4.56 12.55 -5.49
CA LEU A 95 5.01 12.96 -6.83
C LEU A 95 5.17 14.47 -6.92
N GLY A 96 4.23 15.24 -6.37
CA GLY A 96 4.30 16.70 -6.32
C GLY A 96 5.56 17.20 -5.61
N LEU A 97 5.86 16.65 -4.43
CA LEU A 97 7.07 16.97 -3.66
C LEU A 97 8.34 16.55 -4.40
N SER A 98 8.34 15.37 -5.01
CA SER A 98 9.49 14.85 -5.77
C SER A 98 9.80 15.72 -7.00
N ILE A 99 8.76 16.16 -7.72
CA ILE A 99 8.90 17.07 -8.88
C ILE A 99 9.40 18.45 -8.41
N ALA A 100 8.87 18.98 -7.30
CA ALA A 100 9.31 20.24 -6.72
C ALA A 100 10.80 20.18 -6.33
N ALA A 101 11.23 19.10 -5.67
CA ALA A 101 12.62 18.87 -5.29
C ALA A 101 13.54 18.77 -6.52
N ALA A 102 13.13 18.04 -7.56
CA ALA A 102 13.88 17.94 -8.81
C ALA A 102 14.04 19.30 -9.51
N ARG A 103 12.99 20.12 -9.51
CA ARG A 103 13.03 21.50 -10.05
C ARG A 103 13.95 22.40 -9.23
N GLN A 104 13.96 22.26 -7.90
CA GLN A 104 14.84 23.01 -6.99
C GLN A 104 16.32 22.65 -7.23
N GLN A 105 16.65 21.36 -7.38
CA GLN A 105 18.00 20.92 -7.69
C GLN A 105 18.48 21.41 -9.06
N ARG A 106 17.59 21.43 -10.06
CA ARG A 106 17.92 21.95 -11.39
C ARG A 106 18.23 23.45 -11.36
N ARG A 107 17.50 24.23 -10.54
CA ARG A 107 17.77 25.67 -10.34
C ARG A 107 19.08 25.96 -9.58
N ARG A 108 19.55 25.07 -8.71
CA ARG A 108 20.81 25.24 -7.98
C ARG A 108 22.06 24.86 -8.77
N ARG A 109 21.91 24.15 -9.90
CA ARG A 109 23.01 23.73 -10.78
C ARG A 109 23.26 24.68 -11.97
N ILE A 110 22.38 25.66 -12.18
CA ILE A 110 22.51 26.74 -13.16
C ILE A 110 22.97 27.97 -12.41
#